data_AF-A0A7G9QI28-F1
#
_entry.id   AF-A0A7G9QI28-F1
#
_cell.length_a   1.000
_cell.length_b   1.000
_cell.length_c   1.000
_cell.angle_alpha   90.00
_cell.angle_beta   90.00
_cell.angle_gamma   90.00
#
_symmetry.space_group_name_H-M   'P 1'
#
loop_
_entity.id
_entity.type
_entity.pdbx_description
1 polymer ?
#
loop_
_entity_poly.entity_id
_entity_poly.type
_entity_poly.pdbx_seq_one_letter_code
_entity_poly.pdbx_strand_id
1 'polypeptide(L)'
;MKNLFDQHELPLKELEGLGIYHKDQLLLDPHNIRALLAGRRTELLSLEGLRAENFSIDRLDAKLSLVRSPAGEVQVLIHPIYKQYRPHPLLTQEQMSNLIEGRDAYISKRIQKEEGKSSMLNIEYDRETKEFISYEVSHVQVPDLINGMFLSQEEKSAYQRGEQVKLADGTQVQHRASEPLGILSDRKALILSVLLDGGISYLLLRGINSLKDNARQVDYATPSFNSAYQQMEGQKYSAQKMVEMGQFPAVSNRERGLSR
;
A
#
# COMPACT_ATOMS: atom_id res chain seq x y z
N MET A 1 0.24 9.98 2.71
CA MET A 1 0.20 8.64 3.32
C MET A 1 1.54 8.34 3.95
N LYS A 2 1.58 7.68 5.10
CA LYS A 2 2.80 7.49 5.88
C LYS A 2 3.49 6.20 5.45
N ASN A 3 4.80 6.23 5.22
CA ASN A 3 5.55 4.99 5.00
C ASN A 3 5.69 4.25 6.35
N LEU A 4 5.59 2.91 6.31
CA LEU A 4 5.83 2.05 7.47
C LEU A 4 7.33 1.75 7.66
N PHE A 5 8.10 1.86 6.59
CA PHE A 5 9.54 1.67 6.56
C PHE A 5 10.22 2.91 5.98
N ASP A 6 11.36 3.30 6.55
CA ASP A 6 12.23 4.31 5.97
C ASP A 6 13.14 3.67 4.91
N GLN A 7 13.53 4.44 3.89
CA GLN A 7 14.45 3.97 2.85
C GLN A 7 15.83 3.60 3.42
N HIS A 8 16.27 4.24 4.50
CA HIS A 8 17.54 3.93 5.16
C HIS A 8 17.50 2.64 5.97
N GLU A 9 16.30 2.10 6.24
CA GLU A 9 16.12 0.82 6.95
C GLU A 9 16.08 -0.38 6.01
N LEU A 10 16.17 -0.18 4.68
CA LEU A 10 16.07 -1.26 3.72
C LEU A 10 17.22 -2.28 3.91
N PRO A 11 16.92 -3.60 3.90
CA PRO A 11 17.93 -4.64 4.07
C PRO A 11 18.76 -4.82 2.79
N LEU A 12 19.71 -3.90 2.55
CA LEU A 12 20.47 -3.79 1.30
C LEU A 12 21.16 -5.10 0.89
N LYS A 13 21.69 -5.86 1.86
CA LYS A 13 22.34 -7.15 1.61
C LYS A 13 21.36 -8.20 1.04
N GLU A 14 20.14 -8.26 1.56
CA GLU A 14 19.10 -9.15 1.04
C GLU A 14 18.66 -8.71 -0.36
N LEU A 15 18.46 -7.40 -0.56
CA LEU A 15 18.08 -6.84 -1.85
C LEU A 15 19.16 -7.06 -2.93
N GLU A 16 20.44 -7.00 -2.56
CA GLU A 16 21.56 -7.34 -3.46
C GLU A 16 21.55 -8.83 -3.81
N GLY A 17 21.34 -9.71 -2.83
CA GLY A 17 21.20 -11.16 -3.05
C GLY A 17 20.00 -11.53 -3.95
N LEU A 18 19.00 -10.65 -4.02
CA LEU A 18 17.85 -10.75 -4.92
C LEU A 18 18.06 -10.10 -6.29
N GLY A 19 19.23 -9.50 -6.54
CA GLY A 19 19.54 -8.84 -7.81
C GLY A 19 18.78 -7.54 -8.06
N ILE A 20 18.10 -7.00 -7.05
CA ILE A 20 17.26 -5.78 -7.14
C ILE A 20 17.90 -4.55 -6.47
N TYR A 21 19.16 -4.67 -6.07
CA TYR A 21 19.99 -3.58 -5.60
C TYR A 21 21.43 -3.76 -6.07
N HIS A 22 22.02 -2.71 -6.63
CA HIS A 22 23.41 -2.71 -7.09
C HIS A 22 23.98 -1.29 -7.08
N LYS A 23 25.22 -1.11 -6.61
CA LYS A 23 25.94 0.18 -6.61
C LYS A 23 25.08 1.35 -6.08
N ASP A 24 24.54 1.19 -4.88
CA ASP A 24 23.70 2.20 -4.23
C ASP A 24 22.38 2.55 -4.94
N GLN A 25 21.96 1.72 -5.90
CA GLN A 25 20.74 1.91 -6.64
C GLN A 25 19.78 0.73 -6.47
N LEU A 26 18.53 1.03 -6.10
CA LEU A 26 17.42 0.08 -6.19
C LEU A 26 17.02 -0.09 -7.66
N LEU A 27 17.04 -1.33 -8.13
CA LEU A 27 16.65 -1.73 -9.49
C LEU A 27 15.18 -2.12 -9.53
N LEU A 28 14.33 -1.29 -8.91
CA LEU A 28 12.88 -1.44 -8.88
C LEU A 28 12.23 -0.19 -9.44
N ASP A 29 11.08 -0.34 -10.09
CA ASP A 29 10.32 0.83 -10.48
C ASP A 29 9.77 1.57 -9.23
N PRO A 30 9.48 2.88 -9.35
CA PRO A 30 9.02 3.66 -8.21
C PRO A 30 7.73 3.18 -7.54
N HIS A 31 6.84 2.46 -8.23
CA HIS A 31 5.61 1.91 -7.65
C HIS A 31 5.95 0.76 -6.71
N ASN A 32 6.87 -0.12 -7.09
CA ASN A 32 7.34 -1.21 -6.24
C ASN A 32 8.11 -0.73 -5.02
N ILE A 33 8.96 0.30 -5.16
CA ILE A 33 9.62 0.93 -4.00
C ILE A 33 8.58 1.50 -3.03
N ARG A 34 7.58 2.23 -3.52
CA ARG A 34 6.49 2.76 -2.69
C ARG A 34 5.63 1.67 -2.05
N ALA A 35 5.45 0.54 -2.72
CA ALA A 35 4.73 -0.61 -2.16
C ALA A 35 5.50 -1.15 -0.95
N LEU A 36 6.79 -1.44 -1.11
CA LEU A 36 7.67 -1.93 -0.04
C LEU A 36 7.70 -0.99 1.17
N LEU A 37 7.94 0.30 0.95
CA LEU A 37 8.02 1.29 2.04
C LEU A 37 6.68 1.47 2.77
N ALA A 38 5.56 1.21 2.10
CA ALA A 38 4.24 1.20 2.72
C ALA A 38 3.88 -0.14 3.38
N GLY A 39 4.79 -1.12 3.39
CA GLY A 39 4.56 -2.47 3.91
C GLY A 39 3.61 -3.32 3.08
N ARG A 40 3.46 -2.99 1.80
CA ARG A 40 2.65 -3.73 0.82
C ARG A 40 3.52 -4.67 -0.01
N ARG A 41 2.86 -5.58 -0.72
CA ARG A 41 3.52 -6.43 -1.71
C ARG A 41 3.82 -5.64 -2.98
N THR A 42 4.94 -5.93 -3.63
CA THR A 42 5.23 -5.45 -4.99
C THR A 42 4.29 -6.09 -6.01
N GLU A 43 4.36 -5.62 -7.25
CA GLU A 43 3.97 -6.40 -8.43
C GLU A 43 4.82 -7.69 -8.51
N LEU A 44 4.40 -8.61 -9.39
CA LEU A 44 5.19 -9.81 -9.67
C LEU A 44 6.50 -9.40 -10.35
N LEU A 45 7.62 -9.66 -9.67
CA LEU A 45 8.96 -9.39 -10.15
C LEU A 45 9.59 -10.65 -10.72
N SER A 46 10.40 -10.51 -11.76
CA SER A 46 11.28 -11.57 -12.22
C SER A 46 12.66 -11.36 -11.63
N LEU A 47 12.99 -12.17 -10.63
CA LEU A 47 14.25 -12.10 -9.90
C LEU A 47 15.25 -13.04 -10.58
N GLU A 48 16.41 -12.54 -10.97
CA GLU A 48 17.40 -13.28 -11.75
C GLU A 48 18.70 -13.46 -10.97
N GLY A 49 19.39 -14.58 -11.22
CA GLY A 49 20.73 -14.82 -10.70
C GLY A 49 20.79 -14.90 -9.18
N LEU A 50 19.78 -15.46 -8.54
CA LEU A 50 19.72 -15.61 -7.08
C LEU A 50 20.81 -16.58 -6.62
N ARG A 51 21.64 -16.13 -5.68
CA ARG A 51 22.76 -16.90 -5.14
C ARG A 51 22.66 -17.02 -3.63
N ALA A 52 22.64 -18.24 -3.14
CA ALA A 52 22.83 -18.59 -1.75
C ALA A 52 24.01 -19.56 -1.62
N GLU A 53 24.55 -19.73 -0.41
CA GLU A 53 25.78 -20.51 -0.16
C GLU A 53 25.76 -21.92 -0.78
N ASN A 54 24.58 -22.55 -0.88
CA ASN A 54 24.43 -23.94 -1.35
C ASN A 54 23.50 -24.11 -2.56
N PHE A 55 22.98 -23.04 -3.15
CA PHE A 55 22.12 -23.14 -4.34
C PHE A 55 22.13 -21.85 -5.16
N SER A 56 21.98 -22.01 -6.48
CA SER A 56 21.71 -20.92 -7.42
C SER A 56 20.35 -21.14 -8.06
N ILE A 57 19.52 -20.09 -8.10
CA ILE A 57 18.27 -20.08 -8.86
C ILE A 57 18.44 -19.08 -9.99
N ASP A 58 18.40 -19.55 -11.23
CA ASP A 58 18.58 -18.70 -12.41
C ASP A 58 17.50 -17.62 -12.48
N ARG A 59 16.25 -18.01 -12.20
CA ARG A 59 15.09 -17.12 -12.21
C ARG A 59 14.02 -17.57 -11.22
N LEU A 60 13.44 -16.60 -10.52
CA LEU A 60 12.28 -16.76 -9.65
C LEU A 60 11.30 -15.62 -9.88
N ASP A 61 10.07 -15.95 -10.28
CA ASP A 61 8.99 -14.96 -10.34
C ASP A 61 8.30 -14.91 -8.96
N ALA A 62 8.34 -13.74 -8.31
CA ALA A 62 7.83 -13.56 -6.95
C ALA A 62 7.40 -12.10 -6.67
N LYS A 63 6.45 -11.92 -5.76
CA LYS A 63 6.20 -10.62 -5.12
C LYS A 63 7.11 -10.48 -3.90
N LEU A 64 7.41 -9.25 -3.51
CA LEU A 64 8.22 -8.94 -2.34
C LEU A 64 7.44 -8.07 -1.36
N SER A 65 7.69 -8.22 -0.07
CA SER A 65 7.21 -7.29 0.97
C SER A 65 8.26 -7.09 2.05
N LEU A 66 8.11 -6.04 2.85
CA LEU A 66 8.95 -5.83 4.03
C LEU A 66 8.21 -6.23 5.30
N VAL A 67 8.94 -6.79 6.25
CA VAL A 67 8.46 -7.07 7.61
C VAL A 67 9.47 -6.58 8.62
N ARG A 68 9.00 -6.16 9.80
CA ARG A 68 9.87 -5.84 10.93
C ARG A 68 9.87 -7.02 11.90
N SER A 69 11.05 -7.54 12.21
CA SER A 69 11.22 -8.60 13.20
C SER A 69 10.93 -8.08 14.61
N PRO A 70 10.72 -8.98 15.61
CA PRO A 70 10.60 -8.57 17.00
C PRO A 70 11.82 -7.80 17.55
N ALA A 71 13.00 -8.01 16.95
CA ALA A 71 14.22 -7.27 17.28
C ALA A 71 14.29 -5.87 16.63
N GLY A 72 13.31 -5.51 15.80
CA GLY A 72 13.24 -4.22 15.12
C GLY A 72 13.90 -4.20 13.73
N GLU A 73 14.56 -5.27 13.32
CA GLU A 73 15.23 -5.39 12.03
C GLU A 73 14.22 -5.55 10.89
N VAL A 74 14.47 -4.87 9.76
CA VAL A 74 13.65 -4.99 8.56
C VAL A 74 14.18 -6.12 7.69
N GLN A 75 13.29 -6.99 7.21
CA GLN A 75 13.61 -8.15 6.38
C GLN A 75 12.73 -8.17 5.13
N VAL A 76 13.23 -8.77 4.05
CA VAL A 76 12.46 -9.02 2.82
C VAL A 76 11.75 -10.36 2.93
N LEU A 77 10.44 -10.37 2.71
CA LEU A 77 9.68 -11.59 2.47
C LEU A 77 9.49 -11.79 0.98
N ILE A 78 9.78 -13.00 0.53
CA ILE A 78 9.62 -13.43 -0.86
C ILE A 78 8.35 -14.28 -0.96
N HIS A 79 7.45 -13.88 -1.85
CA HIS A 79 6.16 -14.51 -2.12
C HIS A 79 6.19 -15.14 -3.51
N PRO A 80 6.70 -16.37 -3.67
CA PRO A 80 6.80 -17.01 -4.97
C PRO A 80 5.43 -17.43 -5.51
N ILE A 81 5.36 -17.73 -6.81
CA ILE A 81 4.18 -18.36 -7.40
C ILE A 81 4.09 -19.82 -6.93
N TYR A 82 3.15 -20.12 -6.04
CA TYR A 82 2.94 -21.49 -5.58
C TYR A 82 2.21 -22.35 -6.62
N LYS A 83 2.54 -23.65 -6.65
CA LYS A 83 1.81 -24.62 -7.48
C LYS A 83 0.36 -24.78 -6.99
N GLN A 84 0.19 -24.87 -5.68
CA GLN A 84 -1.09 -25.02 -4.99
C GLN A 84 -1.14 -24.02 -3.84
N TYR A 85 -2.35 -23.53 -3.53
CA TYR A 85 -2.52 -22.64 -2.39
C TYR A 85 -2.22 -23.37 -1.08
N ARG A 86 -1.73 -22.63 -0.09
CA ARG A 86 -1.58 -23.13 1.28
C ARG A 86 -2.83 -22.75 2.09
N PRO A 87 -3.51 -23.69 2.76
CA PRO A 87 -4.69 -23.37 3.55
C PRO A 87 -4.41 -22.30 4.62
N HIS A 88 -5.33 -21.35 4.78
CA HIS A 88 -5.23 -20.35 5.83
C HIS A 88 -5.86 -20.87 7.13
N PRO A 89 -5.16 -20.83 8.29
CA PRO A 89 -5.61 -21.50 9.52
C PRO A 89 -6.93 -20.97 10.09
N LEU A 90 -7.32 -19.74 9.72
CA LEU A 90 -8.56 -19.10 10.18
C LEU A 90 -9.74 -19.26 9.22
N LEU A 91 -9.54 -19.87 8.04
CA LEU A 91 -10.58 -20.03 7.02
C LEU A 91 -11.08 -21.47 6.96
N THR A 92 -12.38 -21.63 6.74
CA THR A 92 -12.95 -22.93 6.35
C THR A 92 -12.65 -23.22 4.88
N GLN A 93 -12.81 -24.49 4.47
CA GLN A 93 -12.65 -24.87 3.06
C GLN A 93 -13.59 -24.11 2.12
N GLU A 94 -14.84 -23.89 2.54
CA GLU A 94 -15.82 -23.10 1.77
C GLU A 94 -15.37 -21.64 1.62
N GLN A 95 -14.93 -21.01 2.71
CA GLN A 95 -14.43 -19.63 2.70
C GLN A 95 -13.21 -19.48 1.80
N MET A 96 -12.28 -20.44 1.85
CA MET A 96 -11.14 -20.48 0.93
C MET A 96 -11.60 -20.61 -0.52
N SER A 97 -12.55 -21.50 -0.83
CA SER A 97 -13.09 -21.67 -2.18
C SER A 97 -13.72 -20.38 -2.70
N ASN A 98 -14.51 -19.68 -1.88
CA ASN A 98 -15.14 -18.42 -2.27
C ASN A 98 -14.11 -17.34 -2.62
N LEU A 99 -13.05 -17.21 -1.84
CA LEU A 99 -11.97 -16.26 -2.12
C LEU A 99 -11.19 -16.63 -3.39
N ILE A 100 -10.85 -17.91 -3.56
CA ILE A 100 -10.11 -18.41 -4.73
C ILE A 100 -10.91 -18.14 -6.02
N GLU A 101 -12.21 -18.43 -5.99
CA GLU A 101 -13.11 -18.22 -7.13
C GLU A 101 -13.51 -16.75 -7.32
N GLY A 102 -13.18 -15.87 -6.37
CA GLY A 102 -13.57 -14.46 -6.38
C GLY A 102 -15.05 -14.19 -6.17
N ARG A 103 -15.77 -15.12 -5.52
CA ARG A 103 -17.13 -14.87 -5.04
C ARG A 103 -17.13 -13.86 -3.90
N ASP A 104 -16.12 -13.97 -3.03
CA ASP A 104 -15.84 -13.04 -1.96
C ASP A 104 -14.52 -12.31 -2.23
N ALA A 105 -14.45 -11.00 -1.98
CA ALA A 105 -13.22 -10.23 -2.11
C ALA A 105 -12.29 -10.42 -0.90
N TYR A 106 -12.89 -10.59 0.29
CA TYR A 106 -12.20 -10.85 1.55
C TYR A 106 -13.15 -11.57 2.52
N ILE A 107 -12.59 -12.17 3.56
CA ILE A 107 -13.31 -12.73 4.72
C ILE A 107 -12.80 -12.04 5.98
N SER A 108 -13.71 -11.49 6.79
CA SER A 108 -13.37 -10.89 8.09
C SER A 108 -13.39 -11.92 9.21
N LYS A 109 -12.40 -11.85 10.10
CA LYS A 109 -12.28 -12.66 11.32
C LYS A 109 -11.98 -11.75 12.50
N ARG A 110 -12.68 -11.94 13.61
CA ARG A 110 -12.34 -11.30 14.88
C ARG A 110 -11.25 -12.11 15.56
N ILE A 111 -10.16 -11.46 15.96
CA ILE A 111 -9.02 -12.10 16.62
C ILE A 111 -8.84 -11.48 17.99
N GLN A 112 -8.66 -12.32 19.00
CA GLN A 112 -8.32 -11.87 20.34
C GLN A 112 -6.81 -11.58 20.41
N LYS A 113 -6.44 -10.38 20.87
CA LYS A 113 -5.03 -9.97 21.02
C LYS A 113 -4.55 -10.12 22.45
N GLU A 114 -5.32 -9.56 23.37
CA GLU A 114 -5.08 -9.55 24.81
C GLU A 114 -6.42 -9.72 25.53
N GLU A 115 -6.40 -9.89 26.84
CA GLU A 115 -7.63 -9.97 27.64
C GLU A 115 -8.49 -8.71 27.43
N GLY A 116 -9.71 -8.90 26.93
CA GLY A 116 -10.65 -7.81 26.61
C GLY A 116 -10.40 -7.03 25.31
N LYS A 117 -9.30 -7.27 24.59
CA LYS A 117 -9.01 -6.60 23.31
C LYS A 117 -9.12 -7.55 22.12
N SER A 118 -9.93 -7.16 21.15
CA SER A 118 -10.04 -7.86 19.86
C SER A 118 -9.75 -6.92 18.69
N SER A 119 -9.18 -7.45 17.62
CA SER A 119 -9.02 -6.77 16.34
C SER A 119 -9.80 -7.49 15.24
N MET A 120 -10.10 -6.76 14.18
CA MET A 120 -10.68 -7.31 12.96
C MET A 120 -9.56 -7.55 11.95
N LEU A 121 -9.43 -8.80 11.50
CA LEU A 121 -8.51 -9.22 10.46
C LEU A 121 -9.30 -9.53 9.20
N ASN A 122 -8.92 -8.95 8.09
CA ASN A 122 -9.43 -9.31 6.77
C ASN A 122 -8.43 -10.24 6.08
N ILE A 123 -8.96 -11.27 5.43
CA ILE A 123 -8.20 -12.28 4.71
C ILE A 123 -8.68 -12.28 3.26
N GLU A 124 -7.77 -12.11 2.31
CA GLU A 124 -8.05 -12.11 0.87
C GLU A 124 -7.13 -13.11 0.15
N TYR A 125 -7.39 -13.36 -1.13
CA TYR A 125 -6.59 -14.27 -1.94
C TYR A 125 -5.84 -13.54 -3.06
N ASP A 126 -4.52 -13.68 -3.07
CA ASP A 126 -3.63 -13.22 -4.13
C ASP A 126 -3.53 -14.31 -5.19
N ARG A 127 -4.15 -14.06 -6.34
CA ARG A 127 -4.22 -15.03 -7.43
C ARG A 127 -2.89 -15.24 -8.14
N GLU A 128 -2.02 -14.24 -8.13
CA GLU A 128 -0.71 -14.33 -8.79
C GLU A 128 0.22 -15.27 -8.03
N THR A 129 0.29 -15.14 -6.70
CA THR A 129 1.14 -16.00 -5.87
C THR A 129 0.42 -17.26 -5.37
N LYS A 130 -0.91 -17.30 -5.46
CA LYS A 130 -1.80 -18.32 -4.88
C LYS A 130 -1.71 -18.40 -3.36
N GLU A 131 -1.72 -17.24 -2.71
CA GLU A 131 -1.62 -17.13 -1.26
C GLU A 131 -2.81 -16.41 -0.66
N PHE A 132 -3.12 -16.74 0.59
CA PHE A 132 -4.01 -15.93 1.41
C PHE A 132 -3.21 -14.84 2.12
N ILE A 133 -3.64 -13.59 1.94
CA ILE A 133 -3.05 -12.41 2.57
C ILE A 133 -3.97 -11.95 3.69
N SER A 134 -3.38 -11.61 4.82
CA SER A 134 -4.10 -11.09 5.97
C SER A 134 -3.66 -9.66 6.29
N TYR A 135 -4.61 -8.80 6.62
CA TYR A 135 -4.33 -7.46 7.15
C TYR A 135 -5.30 -7.09 8.27
N GLU A 136 -4.82 -6.29 9.21
CA GLU A 136 -5.66 -5.74 10.26
C GLU A 136 -6.38 -4.49 9.77
N VAL A 137 -7.71 -4.46 9.90
CA VAL A 137 -8.55 -3.35 9.44
C VAL A 137 -8.10 -2.02 10.06
N SER A 138 -7.73 -2.03 11.34
CA SER A 138 -7.26 -0.84 12.06
C SER A 138 -5.90 -0.31 11.60
N HIS A 139 -5.11 -1.10 10.86
CA HIS A 139 -3.81 -0.68 10.33
C HIS A 139 -3.91 -0.11 8.91
N VAL A 140 -5.08 -0.20 8.26
CA VAL A 140 -5.28 0.35 6.92
C VAL A 140 -5.23 1.86 6.96
N GLN A 141 -4.28 2.44 6.22
CA GLN A 141 -4.20 3.88 6.02
C GLN A 141 -5.28 4.35 5.06
N VAL A 142 -6.08 5.30 5.51
CA VAL A 142 -7.18 5.88 4.75
C VAL A 142 -6.82 7.30 4.35
N PRO A 143 -6.99 7.69 3.08
CA PRO A 143 -6.87 9.10 2.71
C PRO A 143 -8.01 9.92 3.32
N ASP A 144 -7.77 11.20 3.55
CA ASP A 144 -8.83 12.15 3.91
C ASP A 144 -9.64 12.55 2.69
N LEU A 145 -8.98 12.68 1.54
CA LEU A 145 -9.61 13.02 0.28
C LEU A 145 -9.18 12.09 -0.85
N ILE A 146 -10.12 11.82 -1.76
CA ILE A 146 -9.87 11.18 -3.05
C ILE A 146 -10.38 12.12 -4.14
N ASN A 147 -9.50 12.47 -5.09
CA ASN A 147 -9.78 13.46 -6.14
C ASN A 147 -10.30 14.79 -5.56
N GLY A 148 -9.78 15.21 -4.40
CA GLY A 148 -10.19 16.43 -3.71
C GLY A 148 -11.54 16.37 -3.00
N MET A 149 -12.21 15.21 -2.97
CA MET A 149 -13.47 15.01 -2.24
C MET A 149 -13.20 14.36 -0.89
N PHE A 150 -13.78 14.90 0.18
CA PHE A 150 -13.68 14.33 1.52
C PHE A 150 -14.39 12.98 1.62
N LEU A 151 -13.72 12.02 2.27
CA LEU A 151 -14.37 10.80 2.71
C LEU A 151 -15.10 11.05 4.04
N SER A 152 -16.38 10.70 4.08
CA SER A 152 -17.16 10.61 5.32
C SER A 152 -16.60 9.51 6.23
N GLN A 153 -16.97 9.53 7.52
CA GLN A 153 -16.53 8.50 8.47
C GLN A 153 -16.99 7.10 8.07
N GLU A 154 -18.17 6.99 7.45
CA GLU A 154 -18.69 5.72 6.98
C GLU A 154 -17.91 5.21 5.77
N GLU A 155 -17.60 6.07 4.79
CA GLU A 155 -16.75 5.73 3.65
C GLU A 155 -15.32 5.36 4.09
N LYS A 156 -14.75 6.08 5.05
CA LYS A 156 -13.44 5.74 5.64
C LYS A 156 -13.47 4.36 6.27
N SER A 157 -14.50 4.07 7.07
CA SER A 157 -14.66 2.78 7.73
C SER A 157 -14.88 1.64 6.73
N ALA A 158 -15.69 1.87 5.69
CA ALA A 158 -15.92 0.94 4.59
C ALA A 158 -14.61 0.64 3.84
N TYR A 159 -13.84 1.69 3.49
CA TYR A 159 -12.55 1.54 2.84
C TYR A 159 -11.57 0.70 3.68
N GLN A 160 -11.47 0.94 4.99
CA GLN A 160 -10.62 0.14 5.89
C GLN A 160 -11.01 -1.35 5.91
N ARG A 161 -12.32 -1.63 5.84
CA ARG A 161 -12.84 -2.99 5.78
C ARG A 161 -12.69 -3.64 4.40
N GLY A 162 -12.12 -2.95 3.41
CA GLY A 162 -12.01 -3.46 2.05
C GLY A 162 -13.34 -3.46 1.29
N GLU A 163 -14.34 -2.71 1.75
CA GLU A 163 -15.60 -2.53 1.03
C GLU A 163 -15.43 -1.55 -0.12
N GLN A 164 -16.29 -1.67 -1.13
CA GLN A 164 -16.29 -0.76 -2.25
C GLN A 164 -16.92 0.58 -1.84
N VAL A 165 -16.19 1.67 -2.02
CA VAL A 165 -16.64 3.05 -1.75
C VAL A 165 -16.94 3.73 -3.09
N LYS A 166 -18.08 4.42 -3.19
CA LYS A 166 -18.47 5.20 -4.37
C LYS A 166 -18.57 6.68 -4.00
N LEU A 167 -17.75 7.50 -4.63
CA LEU A 167 -17.69 8.94 -4.41
C LEU A 167 -18.78 9.68 -5.18
N ALA A 168 -18.97 10.96 -4.84
CA ALA A 168 -19.98 11.82 -5.44
C ALA A 168 -19.81 12.01 -6.97
N ASP A 169 -18.59 12.00 -7.49
CA ASP A 169 -18.31 12.08 -8.94
C ASP A 169 -18.44 10.72 -9.66
N GLY A 170 -18.91 9.69 -8.96
CA GLY A 170 -19.10 8.33 -9.45
C GLY A 170 -17.84 7.47 -9.44
N THR A 171 -16.68 8.00 -9.05
CA THR A 171 -15.46 7.20 -8.85
C THR A 171 -15.71 6.12 -7.80
N GLN A 172 -15.31 4.89 -8.11
CA GLN A 172 -15.39 3.76 -7.19
C GLN A 172 -13.99 3.28 -6.84
N VAL A 173 -13.78 2.98 -5.55
CA VAL A 173 -12.51 2.51 -5.01
C VAL A 173 -12.70 1.39 -4.01
N GLN A 174 -11.68 0.55 -3.84
CA GLN A 174 -11.68 -0.52 -2.86
C GLN A 174 -10.25 -0.75 -2.35
N HIS A 175 -10.05 -0.85 -1.04
CA HIS A 175 -8.77 -1.26 -0.48
C HIS A 175 -8.51 -2.74 -0.72
N ARG A 176 -7.27 -3.10 -1.08
CA ARG A 176 -6.79 -4.47 -1.25
C ARG A 176 -5.31 -4.53 -0.85
N ALA A 177 -4.91 -5.50 -0.03
CA ALA A 177 -3.51 -5.64 0.41
C ALA A 177 -2.64 -6.42 -0.60
N SER A 178 -3.26 -7.17 -1.50
CA SER A 178 -2.67 -7.88 -2.64
C SER A 178 -2.23 -6.92 -3.75
N GLU A 179 -2.76 -5.69 -3.72
CA GLU A 179 -2.47 -4.66 -4.71
C GLU A 179 -1.26 -3.82 -4.30
N PRO A 180 -0.28 -3.59 -5.20
CA PRO A 180 0.90 -2.81 -4.89
C PRO A 180 0.58 -1.36 -4.49
N LEU A 181 -0.44 -0.79 -5.13
CA LEU A 181 -0.96 0.54 -4.80
C LEU A 181 -1.98 0.52 -3.67
N GLY A 182 -2.25 -0.65 -3.07
CA GLY A 182 -3.15 -0.83 -1.94
C GLY A 182 -4.62 -0.51 -2.24
N ILE A 183 -4.96 -0.32 -3.51
CA ILE A 183 -6.25 0.20 -3.96
C ILE A 183 -6.58 -0.31 -5.35
N LEU A 184 -7.84 -0.66 -5.56
CA LEU A 184 -8.47 -0.87 -6.86
C LEU A 184 -9.38 0.31 -7.17
N SER A 185 -9.58 0.60 -8.45
CA SER A 185 -10.52 1.63 -8.88
C SER A 185 -11.12 1.38 -10.26
N ASP A 186 -12.31 1.90 -10.52
CA ASP A 186 -12.87 2.01 -11.87
C ASP A 186 -12.17 3.09 -12.72
N ARG A 187 -11.20 3.83 -12.15
CA ARG A 187 -10.36 4.83 -12.83
C ARG A 187 -8.88 4.41 -12.82
N LYS A 188 -8.15 4.78 -13.86
CA LYS A 188 -6.70 4.48 -13.99
C LYS A 188 -5.77 5.33 -13.13
N ALA A 189 -6.28 6.45 -12.63
CA ALA A 189 -5.52 7.37 -11.80
C ALA A 189 -6.42 8.01 -10.75
N LEU A 190 -5.83 8.30 -9.58
CA LEU A 190 -6.48 8.96 -8.45
C LEU A 190 -5.49 9.91 -7.78
N ILE A 191 -6.01 10.96 -7.15
CA ILE A 191 -5.23 11.83 -6.26
C ILE A 191 -5.71 11.57 -4.84
N LEU A 192 -4.86 10.94 -4.04
CA LEU A 192 -5.11 10.73 -2.62
C LEU A 192 -4.51 11.89 -1.83
N SER A 193 -5.22 12.36 -0.81
CA SER A 193 -4.72 13.45 0.03
C SER A 193 -4.93 13.15 1.51
N VAL A 194 -4.00 13.62 2.35
CA VAL A 194 -4.09 13.56 3.82
C VAL A 194 -3.91 14.97 4.37
N LEU A 195 -4.74 15.33 5.35
CA LEU A 195 -4.61 16.56 6.11
C LEU A 195 -3.56 16.39 7.21
N LEU A 196 -2.61 17.32 7.25
CA LEU A 196 -1.53 17.36 8.24
C LEU A 196 -1.52 18.75 8.90
N ASP A 197 -0.92 18.82 10.09
CA ASP A 197 -0.70 20.07 10.83
C ASP A 197 0.29 20.96 10.06
N GLY A 198 -0.21 21.71 9.06
CA GLY A 198 0.60 22.53 8.16
C GLY A 198 0.19 22.47 6.69
N GLY A 199 -0.80 21.66 6.31
CA GLY A 199 -1.38 21.67 4.97
C GLY A 199 -1.84 20.30 4.48
N ILE A 200 -2.10 20.22 3.17
CA ILE A 200 -2.50 18.99 2.49
C ILE A 200 -1.27 18.31 1.90
N SER A 201 -1.13 17.00 2.07
CA SER A 201 -0.15 16.19 1.35
C SER A 201 -0.85 15.37 0.28
N TYR A 202 -0.44 15.52 -0.98
CA TYR A 202 -1.03 14.84 -2.13
C TYR A 202 -0.17 13.67 -2.61
N LEU A 203 -0.84 12.63 -3.12
CA LEU A 203 -0.23 11.51 -3.80
C LEU A 203 -1.02 11.19 -5.08
N LEU A 204 -0.38 11.38 -6.23
CA LEU A 204 -0.92 10.94 -7.51
C LEU A 204 -0.60 9.45 -7.71
N LEU A 205 -1.65 8.64 -7.80
CA LEU A 205 -1.59 7.24 -8.18
C LEU A 205 -1.94 7.11 -9.66
N ARG A 206 -1.16 6.34 -10.41
CA ARG A 206 -1.39 5.96 -11.81
C ARG A 206 -1.19 4.47 -11.96
N GLY A 207 -1.81 3.87 -12.98
CA GLY A 207 -1.71 2.42 -13.20
C GLY A 207 -2.48 1.61 -12.15
N ILE A 208 -3.56 2.18 -11.61
CA ILE A 208 -4.41 1.50 -10.63
C ILE A 208 -5.15 0.36 -11.32
N ASN A 209 -5.15 -0.83 -10.73
CA ASN A 209 -5.89 -1.98 -11.23
C ASN A 209 -7.41 -1.80 -11.09
N SER A 210 -8.16 -2.49 -11.95
CA SER A 210 -9.63 -2.40 -12.00
C SER A 210 -10.29 -3.15 -10.83
N LEU A 211 -11.48 -2.69 -10.41
CA LEU A 211 -12.28 -3.34 -9.35
C LEU A 211 -12.64 -4.81 -9.63
N LYS A 212 -12.71 -5.17 -10.92
CA LYS A 212 -12.92 -6.54 -11.40
C LYS A 212 -11.87 -6.85 -12.45
N ASP A 213 -11.45 -8.09 -12.54
CA ASP A 213 -10.46 -8.51 -13.53
C ASP A 213 -10.93 -8.18 -14.95
N ASN A 214 -10.03 -7.62 -15.75
CA ASN A 214 -10.26 -7.25 -17.15
C ASN A 214 -11.43 -6.26 -17.39
N ALA A 215 -11.95 -5.63 -16.34
CA ALA A 215 -12.98 -4.61 -16.49
C ALA A 215 -12.37 -3.35 -17.11
N ARG A 216 -13.06 -2.79 -18.11
CA ARG A 216 -12.67 -1.52 -18.69
C ARG A 216 -12.83 -0.41 -17.65
N GLN A 217 -11.72 0.20 -17.27
CA GLN A 217 -11.72 1.42 -16.47
C GLN A 217 -12.15 2.61 -17.33
N VAL A 218 -12.89 3.53 -16.72
CA VAL A 218 -13.33 4.76 -17.36
C VAL A 218 -12.29 5.87 -17.19
N ASP A 219 -12.43 6.95 -17.95
CA ASP A 219 -11.50 8.08 -17.93
C ASP A 219 -11.41 8.68 -16.52
N TYR A 220 -10.20 8.97 -16.03
CA TYR A 220 -9.98 9.54 -14.70
C TYR A 220 -10.16 11.07 -14.66
N ALA A 221 -10.22 11.76 -15.80
CA ALA A 221 -10.24 13.21 -15.91
C ALA A 221 -11.59 13.86 -15.54
N THR A 222 -12.11 13.55 -14.34
CA THR A 222 -13.31 14.22 -13.81
C THR A 222 -13.01 15.67 -13.44
N PRO A 223 -14.03 16.54 -13.33
CA PRO A 223 -13.84 17.89 -12.79
C PRO A 223 -13.16 17.89 -11.41
N SER A 224 -13.53 16.95 -10.53
CA SER A 224 -12.92 16.78 -9.21
C SER A 224 -11.46 16.38 -9.30
N PHE A 225 -11.12 15.39 -10.14
CA PHE A 225 -9.72 15.00 -10.38
C PHE A 225 -8.89 16.16 -10.92
N ASN A 226 -9.39 16.87 -11.94
CA ASN A 226 -8.66 17.97 -12.58
C ASN A 226 -8.43 19.13 -11.60
N SER A 227 -9.43 19.46 -10.78
CA SER A 227 -9.30 20.46 -9.71
C SER A 227 -8.25 20.04 -8.67
N ALA A 228 -8.31 18.80 -8.19
CA ALA A 228 -7.32 18.27 -7.25
C ALA A 228 -5.90 18.23 -7.85
N TYR A 229 -5.79 17.93 -9.15
CA TYR A 229 -4.51 17.96 -9.87
C TYR A 229 -3.92 19.36 -9.93
N GLN A 230 -4.72 20.37 -10.24
CA GLN A 230 -4.28 21.77 -10.26
C GLN A 230 -3.82 22.24 -8.87
N GLN A 231 -4.54 21.88 -7.81
CA GLN A 231 -4.14 22.20 -6.43
C GLN A 231 -2.80 21.55 -6.07
N MET A 232 -2.63 20.26 -6.38
CA MET A 232 -1.37 19.54 -6.17
C MET A 232 -0.21 20.21 -6.90
N GLU A 233 -0.37 20.56 -8.18
CA GLU A 233 0.69 21.21 -8.96
C GLU A 233 1.00 22.63 -8.45
N GLY A 234 -0.02 23.41 -8.06
CA GLY A 234 0.16 24.73 -7.46
C GLY A 234 0.92 24.70 -6.13
N GLN A 235 0.70 23.68 -5.31
CA GLN A 235 1.46 23.48 -4.07
C GLN A 235 2.91 23.09 -4.35
N LYS A 236 3.17 22.20 -5.31
CA LYS A 236 4.54 21.83 -5.71
C LYS A 236 5.33 23.06 -6.15
N TYR A 237 4.70 23.90 -6.99
CA TYR A 237 5.32 25.15 -7.44
C TYR A 237 5.65 26.10 -6.28
N SER A 238 4.72 26.24 -5.32
CA SER A 238 4.92 27.08 -4.13
C SER A 238 6.06 26.55 -3.24
N ALA A 239 6.12 25.24 -3.01
CA ALA A 239 7.18 24.61 -2.23
C ALA A 239 8.56 24.75 -2.89
N GLN A 240 8.66 24.57 -4.21
CA GLN A 240 9.90 24.76 -4.96
C GLN A 240 10.39 26.21 -4.86
N LYS A 241 9.50 27.20 -5.02
CA LYS A 241 9.83 28.62 -4.84
C LYS A 241 10.35 28.94 -3.44
N MET A 242 9.77 28.36 -2.39
CA MET A 242 10.23 28.57 -1.01
C MET A 242 11.63 27.99 -0.78
N VAL A 243 11.93 26.84 -1.37
CA VAL A 243 13.28 26.23 -1.35
C VAL A 243 14.28 27.10 -2.11
N GLU A 244 13.93 27.60 -3.31
CA GLU A 244 14.78 28.51 -4.09
C GLU A 244 15.04 29.84 -3.37
N MET A 245 14.07 30.33 -2.59
CA MET A 245 14.21 31.56 -1.80
C MET A 245 14.88 31.34 -0.43
N GLY A 246 15.27 30.11 -0.09
CA GLY A 246 15.90 29.78 1.20
C GLY A 246 14.99 30.02 2.42
N GLN A 247 13.67 30.09 2.22
CA GLN A 247 12.70 30.36 3.28
C GLN A 247 12.08 29.05 3.75
N PHE A 248 12.63 28.48 4.82
CA PHE A 248 11.95 27.42 5.57
C PHE A 248 11.12 28.05 6.70
N PRO A 249 9.88 27.60 6.94
CA PRO A 249 9.16 28.02 8.13
C PRO A 249 9.93 27.56 9.37
N ALA A 250 10.18 28.49 10.29
CA ALA A 250 10.83 28.21 11.56
C ALA A 250 10.00 27.19 12.34
N VAL A 251 10.58 26.01 12.60
CA VAL A 251 10.00 25.04 13.53
C VAL A 251 10.03 25.67 14.92
N SER A 252 8.88 26.12 15.42
CA SER A 252 8.78 26.68 16.75
C SER A 252 8.96 25.58 17.79
N ASN A 253 10.17 25.46 18.36
CA ASN A 253 10.39 24.75 19.61
C ASN A 253 9.73 25.53 20.76
N ARG A 254 8.45 25.27 21.00
CA ARG A 254 7.77 25.43 22.29
C ARG A 254 7.07 24.07 22.49
N GLU A 255 7.40 23.23 23.46
CA GLU A 255 7.54 23.48 24.89
C GLU A 255 8.53 22.50 25.54
N ARG A 256 9.56 23.02 26.23
CA ARG A 256 10.08 22.42 27.46
C ARG A 256 10.06 23.51 28.52
N GLY A 257 8.86 23.72 29.07
CA GLY A 257 8.66 24.52 30.27
C GLY A 257 8.82 23.63 31.49
N LEU A 258 9.85 23.94 32.27
CA LEU A 258 10.14 23.41 33.60
C LEU A 258 8.90 23.38 34.51
N SER A 259 8.77 22.34 35.32
CA SER A 259 8.12 22.43 36.62
C SER A 259 9.11 21.98 37.70
N ARG A 260 9.12 22.79 38.75
CA ARG A 260 10.05 22.83 39.88
C ARG A 260 9.98 21.61 40.77
#